data_AF-A0A6J7UY06-F1
#
_entry.id   AF-A0A6J7UY06-F1
#
_cell.length_a   1.000
_cell.length_b   1.000
_cell.length_c   1.000
_cell.angle_alpha   90.00
_cell.angle_beta   90.00
_cell.angle_gamma   90.00
#
_symmetry.space_group_name_H-M   'P 1'
#
loop_
_entity.id
_entity.type
_entity.pdbx_description
1 polymer ?
#
loop_
_entity_poly.entity_id
_entity_poly.type
_entity_poly.pdbx_seq_one_letter_code
_entity_poly.pdbx_strand_id
1 'polypeptide(L)'
;MHQVANAGERSNCPVGVCGEAASDPALAAVLIGLGVTSLSCNVSTIQDVAQAITSLTFVEMRDAAIAALEASNAAEAKLLARKHLHKLASLGL
;
A
#
# COMPACT_ATOMS: atom_id res chain seq x y z
N MET A 1 -9.10 7.00 3.44
CA MET A 1 -8.83 5.56 3.29
C MET A 1 -8.72 4.84 4.63
N HIS A 2 -7.84 5.23 5.55
CA HIS A 2 -7.69 4.57 6.87
C HIS A 2 -9.02 4.39 7.64
N GLN A 3 -9.90 5.40 7.70
CA GLN A 3 -11.21 5.27 8.35
C GLN A 3 -12.12 4.23 7.66
N VAL A 4 -12.08 4.16 6.33
CA VAL A 4 -12.90 3.21 5.55
C VAL A 4 -12.35 1.79 5.71
N ALA A 5 -11.03 1.61 5.69
CA ALA A 5 -10.40 0.31 5.90
C ALA A 5 -10.65 -0.21 7.33
N ASN A 6 -10.51 0.63 8.35
CA ASN A 6 -10.78 0.26 9.75
C ASN A 6 -12.28 -0.04 9.97
N ALA A 7 -13.19 0.69 9.31
CA ALA A 7 -14.62 0.37 9.31
C ALA A 7 -14.93 -0.95 8.59
N GLY A 8 -14.22 -1.24 7.49
CA GLY A 8 -14.29 -2.50 6.75
C GLY A 8 -13.87 -3.68 7.60
N GLU A 9 -12.71 -3.62 8.25
CA GLU A 9 -12.24 -4.65 9.19
C GLU A 9 -13.24 -4.88 10.33
N ARG A 10 -13.72 -3.81 10.97
CA ARG A 10 -14.71 -3.90 12.06
C ARG A 10 -16.05 -4.50 11.61
N SER A 11 -16.42 -4.29 10.36
CA SER A 11 -17.68 -4.75 9.78
C SER A 11 -17.53 -6.06 8.98
N ASN A 12 -16.32 -6.65 8.99
CA ASN A 12 -15.96 -7.81 8.18
C ASN A 12 -16.30 -7.64 6.69
N CYS A 13 -16.18 -6.40 6.18
CA CYS A 13 -16.52 -5.99 4.83
C CYS A 13 -15.24 -5.62 4.05
N PRO A 14 -14.93 -6.32 2.94
CA PRO A 14 -13.72 -6.07 2.17
C PRO A 14 -13.74 -4.68 1.54
N VAL A 15 -12.63 -3.94 1.68
CA VAL A 15 -12.45 -2.61 1.07
C VAL A 15 -11.57 -2.75 -0.17
N GLY A 16 -12.08 -2.24 -1.29
CA GLY A 16 -11.37 -2.23 -2.57
C GLY A 16 -10.88 -0.83 -2.96
N VAL A 17 -9.72 -0.75 -3.60
CA VAL A 17 -9.22 0.48 -4.24
C VAL A 17 -9.02 0.25 -5.74
N CYS A 18 -9.61 1.12 -6.56
CA CYS A 18 -9.43 1.16 -8.01
C CYS A 18 -8.68 2.42 -8.44
N GLY A 19 -8.00 2.35 -9.58
CA GLY A 19 -7.33 3.50 -10.21
C GLY A 19 -5.80 3.49 -10.08
N GLU A 20 -5.18 4.59 -10.48
CA GLU A 20 -3.72 4.74 -10.55
C GLU A 20 -3.06 4.56 -9.19
N ALA A 21 -3.79 4.84 -8.10
CA ALA A 21 -3.32 4.62 -6.74
C ALA A 21 -3.04 3.14 -6.41
N ALA A 22 -3.75 2.20 -7.03
CA ALA A 22 -3.49 0.77 -6.89
C ALA A 22 -2.31 0.30 -7.76
N SER A 23 -1.94 1.10 -8.77
CA SER A 23 -0.89 0.77 -9.74
C SER A 23 0.52 1.22 -9.32
N ASP A 24 0.66 1.91 -8.19
CA ASP A 24 1.95 2.26 -7.59
C ASP A 24 2.35 1.18 -6.56
N PRO A 25 3.49 0.49 -6.72
CA PRO A 25 3.89 -0.62 -5.83
C PRO A 25 4.05 -0.22 -4.37
N ALA A 26 4.55 0.98 -4.08
CA ALA A 26 4.71 1.47 -2.72
C ALA A 26 3.37 1.85 -2.09
N LEU A 27 2.47 2.43 -2.88
CA LEU A 27 1.13 2.77 -2.42
C LEU A 27 0.25 1.52 -2.23
N ALA A 28 0.37 0.51 -3.09
CA ALA A 28 -0.29 -0.78 -2.94
C ALA A 28 0.09 -1.47 -1.61
N ALA A 29 1.39 -1.48 -1.28
CA ALA A 29 1.89 -1.98 0.00
C ALA A 29 1.30 -1.22 1.20
N VAL A 30 1.24 0.11 1.13
CA VAL A 30 0.60 0.96 2.16
C VAL A 30 -0.89 0.64 2.29
N LEU A 31 -1.62 0.52 1.18
CA LEU A 31 -3.06 0.22 1.20
C LEU A 31 -3.34 -1.14 1.86
N ILE A 32 -2.54 -2.16 1.56
CA ILE A 32 -2.64 -3.48 2.22
C ILE A 32 -2.33 -3.37 3.71
N GLY A 33 -1.29 -2.61 4.09
CA GLY A 33 -0.96 -2.33 5.48
C GLY A 33 -2.06 -1.60 6.25
N LEU A 34 -2.93 -0.86 5.55
CA LEU A 34 -4.12 -0.21 6.12
C LEU A 34 -5.33 -1.13 6.25
N GLY A 35 -5.30 -2.36 5.71
CA GLY A 35 -6.42 -3.30 5.73
C GLY A 35 -7.24 -3.35 4.43
N VAL A 36 -6.73 -2.80 3.32
CA VAL A 36 -7.36 -2.97 2.00
C VAL A 36 -7.15 -4.41 1.54
N THR A 37 -8.25 -5.08 1.18
CA THR A 37 -8.25 -6.51 0.83
C THR A 37 -8.39 -6.77 -0.67
N SER A 38 -8.66 -5.73 -1.46
CA SER A 38 -8.77 -5.85 -2.93
C SER A 38 -8.17 -4.63 -3.63
N LEU A 39 -7.33 -4.89 -4.63
CA LEU A 39 -6.71 -3.88 -5.48
C LEU A 39 -7.07 -4.19 -6.94
N SER A 40 -7.54 -3.18 -7.66
CA SER A 40 -7.78 -3.26 -9.11
C SER A 40 -6.76 -2.37 -9.83
N CYS A 41 -5.83 -3.00 -10.55
CA CYS A 41 -4.69 -2.35 -11.19
C CYS A 41 -4.71 -2.57 -12.71
N ASN A 42 -4.00 -1.71 -13.45
CA ASN A 42 -3.80 -1.90 -14.88
C ASN A 42 -2.96 -3.15 -15.17
N VAL A 43 -3.24 -3.81 -16.30
CA VAL A 43 -2.52 -5.01 -16.75
C VAL A 43 -1.02 -4.75 -16.88
N SER A 44 -0.63 -3.53 -17.25
CA SER A 44 0.77 -3.12 -17.40
C SER A 44 1.54 -3.01 -16.09
N THR A 45 0.85 -2.82 -14.95
CA THR A 45 1.47 -2.56 -13.63
C THR A 45 1.19 -3.69 -12.63
N ILE A 46 0.31 -4.63 -12.97
CA ILE A 46 -0.08 -5.72 -12.08
C ILE A 46 1.09 -6.62 -11.70
N GLN A 47 2.07 -6.81 -12.59
CA GLN A 47 3.25 -7.64 -12.31
C GLN A 47 4.17 -6.96 -11.29
N ASP A 48 4.43 -5.66 -11.45
CA ASP A 48 5.25 -4.87 -10.53
C ASP A 48 4.61 -4.80 -9.14
N VAL A 49 3.30 -4.58 -9.08
CA VAL A 49 2.53 -4.56 -7.83
C VAL A 49 2.54 -5.94 -7.17
N ALA A 50 2.35 -7.02 -7.92
CA ALA A 50 2.41 -8.38 -7.38
C ALA A 50 3.81 -8.73 -6.83
N GLN A 51 4.88 -8.37 -7.54
CA GLN A 51 6.26 -8.60 -7.08
C GLN A 51 6.57 -7.80 -5.81
N ALA A 52 6.13 -6.54 -5.75
CA ALA A 52 6.26 -5.72 -4.56
C ALA A 52 5.57 -6.36 -3.35
N ILE A 53 4.28 -6.73 -3.48
CA ILE A 53 3.52 -7.29 -2.36
C ILE A 53 4.11 -8.62 -1.89
N THR A 54 4.51 -9.49 -2.81
CA THR A 54 5.06 -10.81 -2.47
C THR A 54 6.47 -10.78 -1.90
N SER A 55 7.24 -9.72 -2.15
CA SER A 55 8.59 -9.54 -1.58
C SER A 55 8.60 -8.89 -0.19
N LEU A 56 7.47 -8.30 0.22
CA LEU A 56 7.30 -7.60 1.49
C LEU A 56 6.57 -8.47 2.50
N THR A 57 6.90 -8.27 3.77
CA THR A 57 6.14 -8.82 4.91
C THR A 57 4.96 -7.91 5.23
N PHE A 58 3.91 -8.47 5.84
CA PHE A 58 2.78 -7.66 6.33
C PHE A 58 3.22 -6.61 7.36
N VAL A 59 4.25 -6.92 8.17
CA VAL A 59 4.82 -5.97 9.13
C VAL A 59 5.42 -4.76 8.41
N GLU A 60 6.23 -4.97 7.37
CA GLU A 60 6.79 -3.88 6.55
C GLU A 60 5.70 -3.03 5.90
N MET A 61 4.65 -3.67 5.39
CA MET A 61 3.49 -2.99 4.79
C MET A 61 2.71 -2.15 5.81
N ARG A 62 2.50 -2.69 7.02
CA ARG A 62 1.83 -2.00 8.12
C ARG A 62 2.64 -0.82 8.64
N ASP A 63 3.95 -0.99 8.81
CA ASP A 63 4.83 0.08 9.30
C ASP A 63 4.92 1.22 8.28
N ALA A 64 4.99 0.89 6.98
CA ALA A 64 4.89 1.87 5.91
C ALA A 64 3.55 2.63 5.94
N ALA A 65 2.45 1.94 6.23
CA ALA A 65 1.13 2.54 6.36
C ALA A 65 1.02 3.51 7.54
N ILE A 66 1.55 3.13 8.71
CA ILE A 66 1.60 4.00 9.89
C ILE A 66 2.42 5.26 9.57
N ALA A 67 3.61 5.10 9.00
CA ALA A 67 4.47 6.23 8.63
C ALA A 67 3.81 7.17 7.60
N ALA A 68 3.02 6.62 6.68
CA ALA A 68 2.25 7.42 5.71
C ALA A 68 1.11 8.22 6.37
N LEU A 69 0.51 7.70 7.45
CA LEU A 69 -0.56 8.40 8.19
C LEU A 69 -0.04 9.53 9.07
N GLU A 70 1.21 9.46 9.52
CA GLU A 70 1.87 10.51 10.31
C GLU A 70 2.37 11.69 9.45
N ALA A 71 2.38 11.54 8.13
CA ALA A 71 2.83 12.58 7.21
C ALA A 71 1.87 13.78 7.13
N SER A 72 2.42 14.98 6.95
CA SER A 72 1.65 16.21 6.85
C SER A 72 1.11 16.48 5.45
N ASN A 73 1.62 15.77 4.43
CA ASN A 73 1.20 15.91 3.04
C ASN A 73 1.52 14.64 2.21
N ALA A 74 0.99 14.59 0.97
CA ALA A 74 1.11 13.43 0.10
C ALA A 74 2.56 13.10 -0.32
N ALA A 75 3.42 14.11 -0.51
CA ALA A 75 4.81 13.88 -0.91
C ALA A 75 5.61 13.28 0.26
N GLU A 76 5.39 13.81 1.46
CA GLU A 76 5.97 13.29 2.69
C GLU A 76 5.48 11.87 3.00
N ALA A 77 4.19 11.58 2.80
CA ALA A 77 3.63 10.24 3.01
C ALA A 77 4.33 9.19 2.15
N LYS A 78 4.57 9.50 0.86
CA LYS A 78 5.29 8.61 -0.06
C LYS A 78 6.74 8.40 0.38
N LEU A 79 7.41 9.48 0.79
CA LEU A 79 8.80 9.42 1.24
C LEU A 79 8.94 8.57 2.51
N LEU A 80 8.06 8.79 3.50
CA LEU A 80 8.07 8.06 4.76
C LEU A 80 7.73 6.59 4.55
N ALA A 81 6.71 6.27 3.77
CA ALA A 81 6.38 4.89 3.42
C ALA A 81 7.57 4.16 2.76
N ARG A 82 8.24 4.79 1.79
CA ARG A 82 9.40 4.19 1.08
C ARG A 82 10.57 3.83 2.00
N LYS A 83 10.76 4.51 3.13
CA LYS A 83 11.80 4.14 4.11
C LYS A 83 11.59 2.75 4.70
N HIS A 84 10.34 2.30 4.81
CA HIS A 84 9.99 0.97 5.31
C HIS A 84 9.96 -0.09 4.20
N LEU A 85 9.95 0.32 2.93
CA LEU A 85 9.81 -0.55 1.76
C LEU A 85 11.13 -0.69 0.97
N HIS A 86 12.26 -0.80 1.68
CA HIS A 86 13.60 -0.79 1.07
C HIS A 86 13.82 -1.87 -0.01
N LYS A 87 13.10 -3.00 0.08
CA LYS A 87 13.16 -4.09 -0.90
C LYS A 87 12.65 -3.68 -2.29
N LEU A 88 11.76 -2.69 -2.37
CA LEU A 88 11.27 -2.17 -3.66
C LEU A 88 12.40 -1.53 -4.46
N ALA A 89 13.31 -0.81 -3.79
CA ALA A 89 14.48 -0.22 -4.45
C ALA A 89 15.41 -1.30 -5.05
N SER A 90 15.50 -2.48 -4.42
CA SER A 90 16.26 -3.62 -4.95
C SER A 90 15.59 -4.29 -6.16
N LEU A 91 14.29 -4.07 -6.35
CA LEU A 91 13.49 -4.58 -7.48
C LEU A 91 13.39 -3.57 -8.64
N GLY A 92 13.91 -2.34 -8.48
CA GLY A 92 13.77 -1.28 -9.46
C GLY A 92 12.39 -0.62 -9.49
N LEU A 93 11.65 -0.70 -8.37
CA LEU A 93 10.28 -0.19 -8.18
C LEU A 93 10.24 1.08 -7.29
#